data_AF-A0AA37K435-F1
#
_entry.id   AF-A0AA37K435-F1
#
_cell.length_a   1.000
_cell.length_b   1.000
_cell.length_c   1.000
_cell.angle_alpha   90.00
_cell.angle_beta   90.00
_cell.angle_gamma   90.00
#
_symmetry.space_group_name_H-M   'P 1'
#
loop_
_entity.id
_entity.type
_entity.pdbx_description
1 polymer ?
#
loop_
_entity_poly.entity_id
_entity_poly.type
_entity_poly.pdbx_seq_one_letter_code
_entity_poly.pdbx_strand_id
1 'polypeptide(L)'
;MAKSNEQLEDILDDLSVIKNNNVATEQRLGNIENLLAKLAAKEEVAPITPVASTSAASFPYDEIKSAVHEEMDSYFNAMSDSAELLSDKTLKRLGTIFIELYAEEIEKYLEKDEKERECKRNVYLQKRKAQGLITIEQVAEWAPQYSLEIQRTIRYIGMKIIDENESVEKTHAILKIWGDALQTITSPKPSPPPTLKSWWLYRWNRFKRRTDKWGLLQWYLGIIACVLFSSLYQNRVMDLDRTNRIFYKKVIMDEKRKKNYQELDSLIHSDSFFKTYWGLNN
;
A
#
# COMPACT_ATOMS: atom_id res chain seq x y z
N MET A 1 25.80 74.42 -29.02
CA MET A 1 25.75 74.50 -27.55
C MET A 1 24.32 74.68 -26.99
N ALA A 2 23.25 74.74 -27.79
CA ALA A 2 21.87 74.80 -27.26
C ALA A 2 21.30 73.43 -26.85
N LYS A 3 21.66 72.35 -27.55
CA LYS A 3 21.06 71.02 -27.39
C LYS A 3 21.38 70.32 -26.05
N SER A 4 22.47 70.71 -25.38
CA SER A 4 22.88 70.12 -24.09
C SER A 4 22.17 70.73 -22.89
N ASN A 5 21.58 71.92 -23.02
CA ASN A 5 20.87 72.59 -21.92
C ASN A 5 19.42 72.11 -21.80
N GLU A 6 18.72 71.88 -22.92
CA GLU A 6 17.36 71.29 -22.91
C GLU A 6 17.37 69.88 -22.31
N GLN A 7 18.38 69.06 -22.64
CA GLN A 7 18.50 67.71 -22.07
C GLN A 7 18.79 67.73 -20.55
N LEU A 8 19.36 68.82 -20.02
CA LEU A 8 19.60 68.96 -18.59
C LEU A 8 18.34 69.40 -17.84
N GLU A 9 17.50 70.23 -18.45
CA GLU A 9 16.19 70.63 -17.89
C GLU A 9 15.20 69.48 -17.84
N ASP A 10 15.09 68.66 -18.90
CA ASP A 10 14.22 67.47 -18.90
C ASP A 10 14.60 66.47 -17.78
N ILE A 11 15.91 66.24 -17.57
CA ILE A 11 16.40 65.34 -16.51
C ILE A 11 16.08 65.89 -15.11
N LEU A 12 16.11 67.21 -14.94
CA LEU A 12 15.80 67.86 -13.65
C LEU A 12 14.30 67.80 -13.32
N ASP A 13 13.44 67.95 -14.32
CA ASP A 13 12.00 67.85 -14.15
C ASP A 13 11.58 66.40 -13.83
N ASP A 14 12.15 65.40 -14.53
CA ASP A 14 11.92 63.98 -14.25
C ASP A 14 12.39 63.59 -12.84
N LEU A 15 13.55 64.10 -12.39
CA LEU A 15 14.03 63.89 -11.02
C LEU A 15 13.11 64.53 -9.97
N SER A 16 12.47 65.66 -10.28
CA SER A 16 11.52 66.31 -9.37
C SER A 16 10.22 65.50 -9.22
N VAL A 17 9.75 64.89 -10.32
CA VAL A 17 8.58 64.01 -10.33
C VAL A 17 8.85 62.74 -9.52
N ILE A 18 10.02 62.12 -9.70
CA ILE A 18 10.43 60.95 -8.92
C ILE A 18 10.53 61.27 -7.43
N LYS A 19 11.09 62.43 -7.06
CA LYS A 19 11.20 62.88 -5.67
C LYS A 19 9.83 63.10 -5.03
N ASN A 20 8.89 63.73 -5.74
CA ASN A 20 7.54 63.95 -5.25
C ASN A 20 6.76 62.64 -5.10
N ASN A 21 6.94 61.68 -6.00
CA ASN A 21 6.35 60.35 -5.88
C ASN A 21 6.89 59.60 -4.66
N ASN A 22 8.18 59.75 -4.33
CA ASN A 22 8.77 59.11 -3.17
C ASN A 22 8.29 59.71 -1.83
N VAL A 23 8.07 61.03 -1.79
CA VAL A 23 7.43 61.70 -0.64
C VAL A 23 5.99 61.22 -0.47
N ALA A 24 5.26 61.04 -1.58
CA ALA A 24 3.89 60.52 -1.55
C ALA A 24 3.83 59.05 -1.08
N THR A 25 4.84 58.22 -1.38
CA THR A 25 4.92 56.84 -0.88
C THR A 25 5.28 56.78 0.60
N GLU A 26 6.21 57.60 1.09
CA GLU A 26 6.52 57.69 2.53
C GLU A 26 5.29 58.15 3.33
N GLN A 27 4.54 59.13 2.82
CA GLN A 27 3.31 59.59 3.46
C GLN A 27 2.21 58.52 3.46
N ARG A 28 2.13 57.69 2.40
CA ARG A 28 1.24 56.52 2.35
C ARG A 28 1.64 55.44 3.35
N LEU A 29 2.94 55.17 3.50
CA LEU A 29 3.46 54.22 4.49
C LEU A 29 3.15 54.69 5.92
N GLY A 30 3.41 55.97 6.24
CA GLY A 30 3.04 56.53 7.55
C GLY A 30 1.54 56.49 7.84
N ASN A 31 0.69 56.68 6.82
CA ASN A 31 -0.75 56.48 6.96
C ASN A 31 -1.14 55.01 7.21
N ILE A 32 -0.49 54.06 6.55
CA ILE A 32 -0.72 52.62 6.76
C ILE A 32 -0.26 52.20 8.17
N GLU A 33 0.88 52.68 8.64
CA GLU A 33 1.37 52.44 10.00
C GLU A 33 0.39 52.99 11.06
N ASN A 34 -0.13 54.20 10.86
CA ASN A 34 -1.14 54.78 11.76
C ASN A 34 -2.46 53.99 11.74
N LEU A 35 -2.91 53.51 10.58
CA LEU A 35 -4.12 52.69 10.47
C LEU A 35 -3.94 51.31 11.13
N LEU A 36 -2.76 50.69 10.99
CA LEU A 36 -2.42 49.45 11.68
C LEU A 36 -2.36 49.64 13.20
N ALA A 37 -1.79 50.76 13.67
CA ALA A 37 -1.76 51.10 15.09
C ALA A 37 -3.18 51.30 15.66
N LYS A 38 -4.09 51.95 14.91
CA LYS A 38 -5.50 52.12 15.28
C LYS A 38 -6.28 50.81 15.29
N LEU A 39 -6.03 49.93 14.32
CA LEU A 39 -6.61 48.58 14.28
C LEU A 39 -6.12 47.71 15.44
N ALA A 40 -4.82 47.79 15.79
CA ALA A 40 -4.26 47.13 16.97
C ALA A 40 -4.90 47.65 18.28
N ALA A 41 -5.31 48.93 18.30
CA ALA A 41 -6.05 49.54 19.40
C ALA A 41 -7.57 49.28 19.37
N LYS A 42 -8.08 48.49 18.41
CA LYS A 42 -9.52 48.15 18.21
C LYS A 42 -10.43 49.37 18.01
N GLU A 43 -9.97 50.40 17.29
CA GLU A 43 -10.80 51.55 16.89
C GLU A 43 -11.36 51.35 15.45
N GLU A 44 -12.67 51.52 15.23
CA GLU A 44 -13.31 51.32 13.91
C GLU A 44 -12.84 52.36 12.88
N VAL A 45 -12.45 51.90 11.67
CA VAL A 45 -12.04 52.75 10.54
C VAL A 45 -13.02 52.59 9.37
N ALA A 46 -13.50 53.71 8.83
CA ALA A 46 -14.44 53.79 7.72
C ALA A 46 -13.81 53.46 6.34
N PRO A 47 -14.62 53.04 5.32
CA PRO A 47 -14.11 52.55 4.04
C PRO A 47 -13.69 53.68 3.09
N ILE A 48 -12.65 53.42 2.26
CA ILE A 48 -12.13 54.34 1.24
C ILE A 48 -12.78 54.03 -0.12
N THR A 49 -13.33 55.05 -0.77
CA THR A 49 -13.97 54.98 -2.10
C THR A 49 -12.93 54.96 -3.24
N PRO A 50 -13.08 54.13 -4.29
CA PRO A 50 -12.15 54.09 -5.42
C PRO A 50 -12.47 55.18 -6.45
N VAL A 51 -11.42 55.84 -6.96
CA VAL A 51 -11.48 56.85 -8.03
C VAL A 51 -11.51 56.14 -9.40
N ALA A 52 -12.45 56.53 -10.25
CA ALA A 52 -12.67 55.97 -11.58
C ALA A 52 -11.57 56.36 -12.58
N SER A 53 -11.12 55.40 -13.41
CA SER A 53 -10.15 55.60 -14.49
C SER A 53 -10.85 55.97 -15.80
N THR A 54 -10.37 57.04 -16.44
CA THR A 54 -10.89 57.61 -17.70
C THR A 54 -10.17 57.03 -18.92
N SER A 55 -10.99 56.66 -19.92
CA SER A 55 -10.77 56.26 -21.33
C SER A 55 -9.38 56.23 -21.99
N ALA A 56 -9.06 55.02 -22.48
CA ALA A 56 -8.60 54.62 -23.83
C ALA A 56 -7.92 55.65 -24.77
N ALA A 57 -6.58 55.61 -24.81
CA ALA A 57 -5.79 55.86 -26.02
C ALA A 57 -5.12 54.53 -26.42
N SER A 58 -5.21 54.13 -27.70
CA SER A 58 -4.59 52.89 -28.17
C SER A 58 -3.10 53.11 -28.39
N PHE A 59 -2.29 52.71 -27.41
CA PHE A 59 -0.84 52.70 -27.53
C PHE A 59 -0.40 51.45 -28.33
N PRO A 60 0.61 51.56 -29.22
CA PRO A 60 1.17 50.40 -29.92
C PRO A 60 1.67 49.37 -28.91
N TYR A 61 1.31 48.09 -29.10
CA TYR A 61 1.60 47.02 -28.15
C TYR A 61 3.10 46.92 -27.77
N ASP A 62 3.99 47.20 -28.72
CA ASP A 62 5.44 47.11 -28.49
C ASP A 62 5.98 48.21 -27.56
N GLU A 63 5.35 49.38 -27.55
CA GLU A 63 5.71 50.51 -26.69
C GLU A 63 5.22 50.28 -25.25
N ILE A 64 4.01 49.73 -25.10
CA ILE A 64 3.51 49.25 -23.80
C ILE A 64 4.43 48.15 -23.27
N LYS A 65 4.84 47.21 -24.13
CA LYS A 65 5.69 46.09 -23.73
C LYS A 65 7.07 46.56 -23.27
N SER A 66 7.70 47.51 -23.96
CA SER A 66 9.02 48.03 -23.53
C SER A 66 8.89 48.85 -22.26
N ALA A 67 7.89 49.73 -22.15
CA ALA A 67 7.66 50.54 -20.96
C ALA A 67 7.38 49.67 -19.73
N VAL A 68 6.57 48.62 -19.86
CA VAL A 68 6.30 47.67 -18.76
C VAL A 68 7.57 46.93 -18.36
N HIS A 69 8.40 46.50 -19.33
CA HIS A 69 9.66 45.84 -19.00
C HIS A 69 10.65 46.77 -18.30
N GLU A 70 10.75 48.01 -18.77
CA GLU A 70 11.67 49.01 -18.22
C GLU A 70 11.24 49.48 -16.82
N GLU A 71 9.93 49.63 -16.58
CA GLU A 71 9.39 49.87 -15.24
C GLU A 71 9.59 48.67 -14.31
N MET A 72 9.37 47.44 -14.80
CA MET A 72 9.61 46.23 -14.00
C MET A 72 11.08 46.10 -13.62
N ASP A 73 12.00 46.31 -14.57
CA ASP A 73 13.44 46.28 -14.29
C ASP A 73 13.84 47.42 -13.34
N SER A 74 13.27 48.62 -13.50
CA SER A 74 13.47 49.72 -12.55
C SER A 74 12.95 49.38 -11.15
N TYR A 75 11.75 48.80 -11.03
CA TYR A 75 11.17 48.37 -9.77
C TYR A 75 12.03 47.34 -9.05
N PHE A 76 12.52 46.31 -9.76
CA PHE A 76 13.36 45.28 -9.18
C PHE A 76 14.77 45.77 -8.84
N ASN A 77 15.34 46.70 -9.61
CA ASN A 77 16.66 47.27 -9.35
C ASN A 77 16.64 48.40 -8.30
N ALA A 78 15.52 49.11 -8.15
CA ALA A 78 15.31 50.16 -7.15
C ALA A 78 14.72 49.64 -5.83
N MET A 79 14.22 48.40 -5.80
CA MET A 79 13.85 47.70 -4.59
C MET A 79 15.09 47.56 -3.72
N SER A 80 15.26 48.52 -2.81
CA SER A 80 16.39 48.61 -1.89
C SER A 80 16.54 47.28 -1.17
N ASP A 81 17.79 46.83 -1.01
CA ASP A 81 18.16 45.53 -0.44
C ASP A 81 17.20 45.08 0.67
N SER A 82 16.27 44.19 0.32
CA SER A 82 15.28 43.61 1.25
C SER A 82 15.92 42.86 2.42
N ALA A 83 17.24 42.74 2.43
CA ALA A 83 18.08 42.23 3.50
C ALA A 83 17.87 42.97 4.85
N GLU A 84 17.54 44.27 4.83
CA GLU A 84 17.30 45.01 6.08
C GLU A 84 15.89 44.76 6.65
N LEU A 85 14.89 44.64 5.76
CA LEU A 85 13.49 44.34 6.08
C LEU A 85 13.30 42.89 6.58
N LEU A 86 14.04 41.94 5.99
CA LEU A 86 14.09 40.54 6.41
C LEU A 86 15.27 40.25 7.37
N SER A 87 15.92 41.28 7.92
CA SER A 87 16.98 41.08 8.90
C SER A 87 16.45 40.31 10.11
N ASP A 88 17.28 39.43 10.68
CA ASP A 88 16.93 38.58 11.83
C ASP A 88 16.33 39.38 13.00
N LYS A 89 16.79 40.63 13.18
CA LYS A 89 16.28 41.56 14.20
C LYS A 89 14.84 42.01 13.92
N THR A 90 14.55 42.40 12.68
CA THR A 90 13.20 42.83 12.26
C THR A 90 12.25 41.64 12.26
N LEU A 91 12.71 40.48 11.81
CA LEU A 91 11.93 39.24 11.76
C LEU A 91 11.58 38.73 13.17
N LYS A 92 12.52 38.76 14.12
CA LYS A 92 12.25 38.47 15.54
C LYS A 92 11.24 39.45 16.14
N ARG A 93 11.38 40.75 15.88
CA ARG A 93 10.45 41.76 16.38
C ARG A 93 9.04 41.57 15.82
N LEU A 94 8.93 41.30 14.52
CA LEU A 94 7.65 41.00 13.87
C LEU A 94 7.03 39.72 14.45
N GLY A 95 7.85 38.68 14.68
CA GLY A 95 7.43 37.44 15.34
C GLY A 95 6.91 37.66 16.75
N THR A 96 7.58 38.48 17.56
CA THR A 96 7.11 38.84 18.91
C THR A 96 5.77 39.57 18.86
N ILE A 97 5.64 40.58 17.98
CA ILE A 97 4.37 41.34 17.83
C ILE A 97 3.25 40.41 17.36
N PHE A 98 3.53 39.51 16.41
CA PHE A 98 2.56 38.54 15.94
C PHE A 98 2.11 37.60 17.06
N ILE A 99 3.06 37.07 17.85
CA ILE A 99 2.74 36.22 19.00
C ILE A 99 1.91 37.00 20.02
N GLU A 100 2.24 38.24 20.35
CA GLU A 100 1.48 39.06 21.30
C GLU A 100 0.06 39.36 20.81
N LEU A 101 -0.11 39.71 19.53
CA LEU A 101 -1.43 39.97 18.93
C LEU A 101 -2.34 38.75 18.96
N TYR A 102 -1.78 37.56 18.76
CA TYR A 102 -2.55 36.31 18.72
C TYR A 102 -2.45 35.48 20.00
N ALA A 103 -1.71 35.91 21.03
CA ALA A 103 -1.47 35.12 22.25
C ALA A 103 -2.78 34.70 22.92
N GLU A 104 -3.70 35.66 23.11
CA GLU A 104 -5.01 35.40 23.70
C GLU A 104 -5.87 34.48 22.83
N GLU A 105 -5.76 34.58 21.50
CA GLU A 105 -6.52 33.73 20.58
C GLU A 105 -5.95 32.30 20.57
N ILE A 106 -4.62 32.15 20.53
CA ILE A 106 -3.92 30.88 20.66
C ILE A 106 -4.28 30.20 21.98
N GLU A 107 -4.26 30.93 23.10
CA GLU A 107 -4.62 30.41 24.42
C GLU A 107 -6.05 29.87 24.43
N LYS A 108 -7.01 30.62 23.87
CA LYS A 108 -8.41 30.16 23.74
C LYS A 108 -8.53 28.89 22.88
N TYR A 109 -7.79 28.79 21.78
CA TYR A 109 -7.78 27.58 20.96
C TYR A 109 -7.18 26.39 21.71
N LEU A 110 -6.08 26.58 22.43
CA LEU A 110 -5.45 25.54 23.24
C LEU A 110 -6.36 25.06 24.37
N GLU A 111 -7.01 25.99 25.07
CA GLU A 111 -7.96 25.65 26.14
C GLU A 111 -9.17 24.89 25.58
N LYS A 112 -9.70 25.29 24.42
CA LYS A 112 -10.77 24.58 23.73
C LYS A 112 -10.35 23.15 23.35
N ASP A 113 -9.17 23.01 22.76
CA ASP A 113 -8.63 21.69 22.37
C ASP A 113 -8.38 20.80 23.60
N GLU A 114 -7.87 21.37 24.69
CA GLU A 114 -7.68 20.65 25.95
C GLU A 114 -9.02 20.14 26.53
N LYS A 115 -10.03 21.01 26.59
CA LYS A 115 -11.39 20.63 27.02
C LYS A 115 -11.98 19.54 26.11
N GLU A 116 -11.77 19.63 24.80
CA GLU A 116 -12.22 18.59 23.86
C GLU A 116 -11.50 17.26 24.09
N ARG A 117 -10.18 17.28 24.30
CA ARG A 117 -9.38 16.10 24.64
C ARG A 117 -9.79 15.48 25.97
N GLU A 118 -10.07 16.28 26.98
CA GLU A 118 -10.62 15.81 28.27
C GLU A 118 -12.00 15.19 28.11
N CYS A 119 -12.89 15.84 27.36
CA CYS A 119 -14.22 15.30 27.07
C CYS A 119 -14.12 13.94 26.38
N LYS A 120 -13.30 13.81 25.33
CA LYS A 120 -13.05 12.54 24.62
C LYS A 120 -12.48 11.46 25.55
N ARG A 121 -11.51 11.82 26.41
CA ARG A 121 -10.93 10.89 27.41
C ARG A 121 -11.98 10.41 28.41
N ASN A 122 -12.85 11.31 28.90
CA ASN A 122 -13.90 10.95 29.85
C ASN A 122 -14.95 10.04 29.21
N VAL A 123 -15.39 10.34 27.99
CA VAL A 123 -16.31 9.48 27.22
C VAL A 123 -15.69 8.10 26.99
N TYR A 124 -14.43 8.04 26.57
CA TYR A 124 -13.69 6.80 26.41
C TYR A 124 -13.67 5.98 27.70
N LEU A 125 -13.30 6.59 28.83
CA LEU A 125 -13.26 5.91 30.12
C LEU A 125 -14.64 5.41 30.53
N GLN A 126 -15.72 6.18 30.34
CA GLN A 126 -17.07 5.72 30.63
C GLN A 126 -17.45 4.47 29.82
N LYS A 127 -17.13 4.43 28.52
CA LYS A 127 -17.35 3.26 27.67
C LYS A 127 -16.54 2.04 28.16
N ARG A 128 -15.27 2.22 28.50
CA ARG A 128 -14.43 1.14 29.06
C ARG A 128 -14.91 0.66 30.43
N LYS A 129 -15.47 1.56 31.23
CA LYS A 129 -16.12 1.21 32.52
C LYS A 129 -17.34 0.33 32.28
N ALA A 130 -18.18 0.68 31.30
CA ALA A 130 -19.36 -0.10 30.95
C ALA A 130 -18.98 -1.50 30.41
N GLN A 131 -17.88 -1.61 29.67
CA GLN A 131 -17.32 -2.89 29.22
C GLN A 131 -16.64 -3.71 30.35
N GLY A 132 -16.47 -3.15 31.54
CA GLY A 132 -15.80 -3.83 32.66
C GLY A 132 -14.29 -4.04 32.45
N LEU A 133 -13.62 -3.08 31.81
CA LEU A 133 -12.19 -3.17 31.45
C LEU A 133 -11.30 -2.17 32.21
N ILE A 134 -11.86 -1.28 33.04
CA ILE A 134 -11.05 -0.27 33.74
C ILE A 134 -10.19 -0.91 34.80
N THR A 135 -10.73 -1.78 35.64
CA THR A 135 -9.96 -2.42 36.72
C THR A 135 -9.84 -3.92 36.48
N ILE A 136 -8.85 -4.54 37.13
CA ILE A 136 -8.70 -6.00 37.09
C ILE A 136 -9.88 -6.66 37.82
N GLU A 137 -10.40 -6.05 38.87
CA GLU A 137 -11.57 -6.51 39.63
C GLU A 137 -12.82 -6.61 38.73
N GLN A 138 -13.07 -5.60 37.89
CA GLN A 138 -14.17 -5.66 36.90
C GLN A 138 -13.99 -6.82 35.92
N VAL A 139 -12.76 -7.10 35.49
CA VAL A 139 -12.47 -8.25 34.62
C VAL A 139 -12.70 -9.57 35.36
N ALA A 140 -12.37 -9.63 36.65
CA ALA A 140 -12.61 -10.80 37.47
C ALA A 140 -14.12 -11.08 37.69
N GLU A 141 -14.99 -10.07 37.66
CA GLU A 141 -16.44 -10.24 37.78
C GLU A 141 -17.03 -11.07 36.63
N TRP A 142 -16.61 -10.82 35.38
CA TRP A 142 -17.14 -11.54 34.20
C TRP A 142 -16.22 -12.65 33.67
N ALA A 143 -14.96 -12.68 34.12
CA ALA A 143 -13.95 -13.65 33.72
C ALA A 143 -13.23 -14.32 34.93
N PRO A 144 -13.96 -14.83 35.95
CA PRO A 144 -13.35 -15.39 37.15
C PRO A 144 -12.58 -16.70 36.89
N GLN A 145 -12.84 -17.38 35.77
CA GLN A 145 -12.20 -18.64 35.41
C GLN A 145 -10.72 -18.52 35.04
N TYR A 146 -10.26 -17.32 34.71
CA TYR A 146 -8.89 -17.07 34.27
C TYR A 146 -7.98 -16.71 35.46
N SER A 147 -6.71 -17.11 35.39
CA SER A 147 -5.72 -16.66 36.38
C SER A 147 -5.51 -15.14 36.29
N LEU A 148 -4.99 -14.54 37.36
CA LEU A 148 -4.72 -13.10 37.42
C LEU A 148 -3.85 -12.59 36.25
N GLU A 149 -2.89 -13.40 35.81
CA GLU A 149 -2.01 -13.11 34.68
C GLU A 149 -2.79 -13.03 33.37
N ILE A 150 -3.67 -14.00 33.13
CA ILE A 150 -4.53 -14.02 31.94
C ILE A 150 -5.53 -12.86 31.99
N GLN A 151 -6.12 -12.58 33.15
CA GLN A 151 -7.01 -11.43 33.35
C GLN A 151 -6.33 -10.10 33.02
N ARG A 152 -5.06 -9.91 33.42
CA ARG A 152 -4.26 -8.72 33.06
C ARG A 152 -4.05 -8.62 31.56
N THR A 153 -3.74 -9.74 30.91
CA THR A 153 -3.48 -9.78 29.46
C THR A 153 -4.76 -9.50 28.65
N ILE A 154 -5.87 -10.16 28.97
CA ILE A 154 -7.14 -9.91 28.25
C ILE A 154 -7.64 -8.48 28.49
N ARG A 155 -7.42 -7.91 29.69
CA ARG A 155 -7.71 -6.50 29.96
C ARG A 155 -6.90 -5.57 29.05
N TYR A 156 -5.59 -5.82 28.93
CA TYR A 156 -4.70 -5.03 28.08
C TYR A 156 -5.14 -5.11 26.61
N ILE A 157 -5.45 -6.32 26.13
CA ILE A 157 -5.97 -6.56 24.78
C ILE A 157 -7.28 -5.78 24.57
N GLY A 158 -8.23 -5.87 25.50
CA GLY A 158 -9.50 -5.16 25.40
C GLY A 158 -9.34 -3.65 25.36
N MET A 159 -8.43 -3.09 26.17
CA MET A 159 -8.14 -1.66 26.20
C MET A 159 -7.50 -1.14 24.91
N LYS A 160 -6.75 -1.97 24.18
CA LYS A 160 -5.94 -1.55 23.03
C LYS A 160 -6.50 -1.94 21.67
N ILE A 161 -7.26 -3.03 21.59
CA ILE A 161 -7.65 -3.63 20.31
C ILE A 161 -9.16 -3.48 20.04
N ILE A 162 -9.99 -3.59 21.07
CA ILE A 162 -11.45 -3.62 20.92
C ILE A 162 -11.99 -2.21 20.69
N ASP A 163 -12.91 -2.05 19.73
CA ASP A 163 -13.55 -0.77 19.46
C ASP A 163 -14.36 -0.27 20.67
N GLU A 164 -14.36 1.04 20.86
CA GLU A 164 -15.03 1.70 21.98
C GLU A 164 -16.55 1.53 21.93
N ASN A 165 -17.10 1.37 20.72
CA ASN A 165 -18.54 1.28 20.48
C ASN A 165 -19.06 -0.16 20.48
N GLU A 166 -18.20 -1.15 20.69
CA GLU A 166 -18.64 -2.54 20.81
C GLU A 166 -19.48 -2.77 22.08
N SER A 167 -20.52 -3.59 21.94
CA SER A 167 -21.34 -4.00 23.07
C SER A 167 -20.53 -4.84 24.05
N VAL A 168 -20.87 -4.72 25.33
CA VAL A 168 -20.23 -5.45 26.45
C VAL A 168 -20.15 -6.95 26.17
N GLU A 169 -21.24 -7.54 25.67
CA GLU A 169 -21.33 -8.97 25.34
C GLU A 169 -20.33 -9.40 24.26
N LYS A 170 -20.20 -8.61 23.17
CA LYS A 170 -19.26 -8.90 22.09
C LYS A 170 -17.82 -8.77 22.57
N THR A 171 -17.54 -7.70 23.31
CA THR A 171 -16.23 -7.48 23.93
C THR A 171 -15.85 -8.65 24.83
N HIS A 172 -16.73 -9.09 25.72
CA HIS A 172 -16.47 -10.24 26.61
C HIS A 172 -16.30 -11.55 25.83
N ALA A 173 -17.07 -11.77 24.76
CA ALA A 173 -16.92 -12.95 23.92
C ALA A 173 -15.56 -13.01 23.22
N ILE A 174 -15.11 -11.89 22.62
CA ILE A 174 -13.79 -11.79 21.98
C ILE A 174 -12.68 -12.02 23.02
N LEU A 175 -12.79 -11.41 24.19
CA LEU A 175 -11.77 -11.56 25.23
C LEU A 175 -11.75 -12.95 25.87
N LYS A 176 -12.88 -13.64 25.96
CA LYS A 176 -12.92 -15.05 26.38
C LYS A 176 -12.15 -15.95 25.42
N ILE A 177 -12.25 -15.72 24.10
CA ILE A 177 -11.46 -16.48 23.11
C ILE A 177 -9.96 -16.29 23.37
N TRP A 178 -9.52 -15.07 23.63
CA TRP A 178 -8.13 -14.79 24.01
C TRP A 178 -7.75 -15.44 25.34
N GLY A 179 -8.63 -15.36 26.34
CA GLY A 179 -8.42 -15.99 27.64
C GLY A 179 -8.27 -17.51 27.54
N ASP A 180 -9.12 -18.17 26.77
CA ASP A 180 -9.09 -19.62 26.55
C ASP A 180 -7.83 -20.06 25.79
N ALA A 181 -7.42 -19.29 24.79
CA ALA A 181 -6.18 -19.52 24.07
C ALA A 181 -4.96 -19.41 25.01
N LEU A 182 -4.91 -18.35 25.82
CA LEU A 182 -3.83 -18.14 26.79
C LEU A 182 -3.83 -19.22 27.88
N GLN A 183 -5.00 -19.63 28.37
CA GLN A 183 -5.12 -20.68 29.37
C GLN A 183 -4.68 -22.03 28.83
N THR A 184 -4.98 -22.33 27.56
CA THR A 184 -4.54 -23.56 26.89
C THR A 184 -3.01 -23.61 26.75
N ILE A 185 -2.36 -22.47 26.51
CA ILE A 185 -0.90 -22.37 26.39
C ILE A 185 -0.22 -22.50 27.76
N THR A 186 -0.75 -21.83 28.78
CA THR A 186 -0.13 -21.75 30.12
C THR A 186 -0.41 -22.98 30.98
N SER A 187 -1.57 -23.62 30.80
CA SER A 187 -1.95 -24.87 31.46
C SER A 187 -2.24 -25.91 30.39
N PRO A 188 -1.20 -26.46 29.72
CA PRO A 188 -1.41 -27.52 28.76
C PRO A 188 -2.10 -28.66 29.47
N LYS A 189 -3.33 -28.97 29.04
CA LYS A 189 -4.08 -30.12 29.53
C LYS A 189 -3.13 -31.32 29.46
N PRO A 190 -2.93 -32.10 30.55
CA PRO A 190 -2.13 -33.31 30.47
C PRO A 190 -2.68 -34.11 29.31
N SER A 191 -1.83 -34.39 28.32
CA SER A 191 -2.24 -35.09 27.13
C SER A 191 -2.93 -36.38 27.60
N PRO A 192 -4.16 -36.68 27.12
CA PRO A 192 -4.81 -37.91 27.51
C PRO A 192 -3.82 -39.06 27.23
N PRO A 193 -3.71 -40.05 28.14
CA PRO A 193 -2.78 -41.15 27.97
C PRO A 193 -2.94 -41.67 26.55
N PRO A 194 -1.83 -41.88 25.80
CA PRO A 194 -1.88 -42.05 24.37
C PRO A 194 -2.86 -43.16 24.04
N THR A 195 -4.03 -42.77 23.55
CA THR A 195 -5.05 -43.72 23.14
C THR A 195 -4.43 -44.53 22.01
N LEU A 196 -4.70 -45.83 21.94
CA LEU A 196 -4.09 -46.71 20.94
C LEU A 196 -4.20 -46.12 19.52
N LYS A 197 -5.30 -45.42 19.23
CA LYS A 197 -5.56 -44.65 18.01
C LYS A 197 -4.58 -43.48 17.78
N SER A 198 -4.31 -42.64 18.78
CA SER A 198 -3.37 -41.51 18.64
C SER A 198 -1.92 -41.99 18.50
N TRP A 199 -1.56 -43.08 19.18
CA TRP A 199 -0.29 -43.76 18.99
C TRP A 199 -0.16 -44.37 17.59
N TRP A 200 -1.22 -45.01 17.09
CA TRP A 200 -1.27 -45.54 15.73
C TRP A 200 -1.13 -44.43 14.69
N LEU A 201 -1.85 -43.32 14.84
CA LEU A 201 -1.75 -42.16 13.96
C LEU A 201 -0.35 -41.54 13.98
N TYR A 202 0.27 -41.41 15.16
CA TYR A 202 1.64 -40.95 15.28
C TYR A 202 2.63 -41.90 14.56
N ARG A 203 2.48 -43.20 14.77
CA ARG A 203 3.34 -44.23 14.15
C ARG A 203 3.14 -44.28 12.64
N TRP A 204 1.91 -44.10 12.16
CA TRP A 204 1.56 -44.01 10.74
C TRP A 204 2.10 -42.74 10.08
N ASN A 205 2.00 -41.59 10.74
CA ASN A 205 2.58 -40.34 10.24
C ASN A 205 4.12 -40.41 10.21
N ARG A 206 4.74 -41.07 11.18
CA ARG A 206 6.18 -41.34 11.19
C ARG A 206 6.59 -42.31 10.06
N PHE A 207 5.76 -43.32 9.78
CA PHE A 207 5.95 -44.21 8.64
C PHE A 207 5.83 -43.44 7.32
N LYS A 208 4.77 -42.65 7.13
CA LYS A 208 4.57 -41.79 5.95
C LYS A 208 5.76 -40.86 5.69
N ARG A 209 6.27 -40.16 6.72
CA ARG A 209 7.48 -39.31 6.58
C ARG A 209 8.73 -40.09 6.18
N ARG A 210 8.84 -41.38 6.56
CA ARG A 210 9.94 -42.25 6.11
C ARG A 210 9.71 -42.76 4.69
N THR A 211 8.46 -43.05 4.31
CA THR A 211 8.08 -43.51 2.97
C THR A 211 8.02 -42.39 1.93
N ASP A 212 7.94 -41.12 2.34
CA ASP A 212 8.05 -39.99 1.40
C ASP A 212 9.40 -39.99 0.66
N LYS A 213 10.45 -40.56 1.30
CA LYS A 213 11.76 -40.79 0.68
C LYS A 213 11.78 -41.96 -0.31
N TRP A 214 10.72 -42.76 -0.39
CA TRP A 214 10.60 -43.90 -1.31
C TRP A 214 10.09 -43.51 -2.68
N GLY A 215 9.67 -42.24 -2.89
CA GLY A 215 9.37 -41.72 -4.23
C GLY A 215 10.53 -41.96 -5.20
N LEU A 216 11.77 -41.72 -4.76
CA LEU A 216 12.99 -42.03 -5.54
C LEU A 216 13.08 -43.52 -5.91
N LEU A 217 12.80 -44.42 -4.97
CA LEU A 217 12.87 -45.86 -5.19
C LEU A 217 11.81 -46.34 -6.19
N GLN A 218 10.62 -45.71 -6.18
CA GLN A 218 9.57 -45.94 -7.16
C GLN A 218 9.98 -45.47 -8.58
N TRP A 219 10.66 -44.33 -8.69
CA TRP A 219 11.25 -43.86 -9.96
C TRP A 219 12.33 -44.83 -10.48
N TYR A 220 13.22 -45.32 -9.61
CA TYR A 220 14.25 -46.29 -10.00
C TYR A 220 13.66 -47.63 -10.48
N LEU A 221 12.64 -48.15 -9.80
CA LEU A 221 11.95 -49.37 -10.22
C LEU A 221 11.22 -49.19 -11.56
N GLY A 222 10.62 -48.02 -11.81
CA GLY A 222 10.03 -47.68 -13.09
C GLY A 222 11.04 -47.69 -14.24
N ILE A 223 12.22 -47.11 -14.03
CA ILE A 223 13.30 -47.09 -15.02
C ILE A 223 13.79 -48.52 -15.32
N ILE A 224 14.01 -49.34 -14.29
CA ILE A 224 14.45 -50.73 -14.45
C ILE A 224 13.42 -51.55 -15.24
N ALA A 225 12.13 -51.39 -14.91
CA ALA A 225 11.06 -52.06 -15.64
C ALA A 225 11.01 -51.61 -17.11
N CYS A 226 11.08 -50.32 -17.40
CA CYS A 226 11.12 -49.80 -18.77
C CYS A 226 12.28 -50.37 -19.59
N VAL A 227 13.47 -50.48 -19.00
CA VAL A 227 14.65 -51.05 -19.67
C VAL A 227 14.45 -52.54 -19.95
N LEU A 228 13.93 -53.31 -18.97
CA LEU A 228 13.67 -54.74 -19.16
C LEU A 228 12.60 -54.98 -20.23
N PHE A 229 11.47 -54.26 -20.19
CA PHE A 229 10.43 -54.37 -21.21
C PHE A 229 10.94 -53.96 -22.60
N SER A 230 11.76 -52.91 -22.69
CA SER A 230 12.38 -52.51 -23.96
C SER A 230 13.30 -53.59 -24.51
N SER A 231 14.11 -54.24 -23.67
CA SER A 231 14.99 -55.34 -24.10
C SER A 231 14.20 -56.57 -24.59
N LEU A 232 13.11 -56.93 -23.90
CA LEU A 232 12.24 -58.04 -24.29
C LEU A 232 11.50 -57.74 -25.59
N TYR A 233 11.03 -56.50 -25.75
CA TYR A 233 10.38 -56.04 -26.97
C TYR A 233 11.35 -56.05 -28.15
N GLN A 234 12.55 -55.49 -28.00
CA GLN A 234 13.57 -55.49 -29.04
C GLN A 234 13.95 -56.92 -29.47
N ASN A 235 14.09 -57.85 -28.52
CA ASN A 235 14.41 -59.23 -28.85
C ASN A 235 13.30 -59.90 -29.68
N ARG A 236 12.02 -59.69 -29.30
CA ARG A 236 10.88 -60.20 -30.07
C ARG A 236 10.79 -59.61 -31.47
N VAL A 237 11.05 -58.30 -31.62
CA VAL A 237 11.05 -57.63 -32.93
C VAL A 237 12.16 -58.19 -33.82
N MET A 238 13.36 -58.41 -33.28
CA MET A 238 14.47 -58.99 -34.03
C MET A 238 14.19 -60.43 -34.48
N ASP A 239 13.60 -61.26 -33.62
CA ASP A 239 13.23 -62.63 -34.00
C ASP A 239 12.15 -62.66 -35.08
N LEU A 240 11.19 -61.72 -35.02
CA LEU A 240 10.14 -61.58 -36.01
C LEU A 240 10.71 -61.10 -37.36
N ASP A 241 11.63 -60.14 -37.35
CA ASP A 241 12.32 -59.67 -38.56
C ASP A 241 13.19 -60.78 -39.19
N ARG A 242 13.91 -61.55 -38.36
CA ARG A 242 14.69 -62.71 -38.82
C ARG A 242 13.79 -63.77 -39.48
N THR A 243 12.63 -64.03 -38.88
CA THR A 243 11.65 -64.99 -39.41
C THR A 243 11.03 -64.49 -40.71
N ASN A 244 10.63 -63.22 -40.76
CA ASN A 244 10.12 -62.58 -41.98
C ASN A 244 11.15 -62.64 -43.10
N ARG A 245 12.42 -62.32 -42.84
CA ARG A 245 13.48 -62.37 -43.86
C ARG A 245 13.67 -63.77 -44.43
N ILE A 246 13.63 -64.81 -43.59
CA ILE A 246 13.69 -66.21 -44.05
C ILE A 246 12.44 -66.55 -44.87
N PHE A 247 11.26 -66.13 -44.42
CA PHE A 247 9.99 -66.35 -45.10
C PHE A 247 9.98 -65.71 -46.50
N TYR A 248 10.33 -64.43 -46.61
CA TYR A 248 10.43 -63.74 -47.90
C TYR A 248 11.41 -64.44 -48.85
N LYS A 249 12.58 -64.84 -48.36
CA LYS A 249 13.60 -65.50 -49.18
C LYS A 249 13.19 -66.89 -49.67
N LYS A 250 12.48 -67.67 -48.86
CA LYS A 250 12.16 -69.08 -49.16
C LYS A 250 10.77 -69.29 -49.78
N VAL A 251 9.81 -68.45 -49.44
CA VAL A 251 8.39 -68.63 -49.82
C VAL A 251 7.95 -67.61 -50.85
N ILE A 252 8.27 -66.34 -50.66
CA ILE A 252 7.79 -65.25 -51.54
C ILE A 252 8.65 -65.10 -52.80
N MET A 253 9.96 -65.34 -52.73
CA MET A 253 10.87 -65.25 -53.88
C MET A 253 10.67 -66.37 -54.92
N ASP A 254 10.20 -67.55 -54.50
CA ASP A 254 9.90 -68.68 -55.40
C ASP A 254 8.46 -68.55 -55.90
N GLU A 255 8.30 -68.30 -57.20
CA GLU A 255 7.01 -67.93 -57.81
C GLU A 255 5.95 -69.05 -57.67
N LYS A 256 6.37 -70.32 -57.64
CA LYS A 256 5.46 -71.46 -57.46
C LYS A 256 4.98 -71.55 -56.01
N ARG A 257 5.89 -71.37 -55.04
CA ARG A 257 5.55 -71.39 -53.61
C ARG A 257 4.74 -70.17 -53.19
N LYS A 258 5.02 -69.01 -53.78
CA LYS A 258 4.26 -67.77 -53.58
C LYS A 258 2.79 -67.96 -53.95
N LYS A 259 2.50 -68.54 -55.13
CA LYS A 259 1.12 -68.80 -55.57
C LYS A 259 0.39 -69.76 -54.63
N ASN A 260 1.03 -70.88 -54.26
CA ASN A 260 0.45 -71.84 -53.32
C ASN A 260 0.20 -71.22 -51.94
N TYR A 261 1.11 -70.37 -51.47
CA TYR A 261 0.93 -69.64 -50.21
C TYR A 261 -0.24 -68.65 -50.30
N GLN A 262 -0.37 -67.89 -51.39
CA GLN A 262 -1.49 -66.96 -51.59
C GLN A 262 -2.84 -67.68 -51.66
N GLU A 263 -2.89 -68.86 -52.27
CA GLU A 263 -4.10 -69.68 -52.33
C GLU A 263 -4.48 -70.21 -50.94
N LEU A 264 -3.51 -70.75 -50.19
CA LEU A 264 -3.70 -71.16 -48.80
C LEU A 264 -4.14 -70.01 -47.89
N ASP A 265 -3.48 -68.86 -48.00
CA ASP A 265 -3.79 -67.66 -47.21
C ASP A 265 -5.21 -67.14 -47.52
N SER A 266 -5.60 -67.15 -48.80
CA SER A 266 -6.96 -66.79 -49.23
C SER A 266 -8.00 -67.78 -48.70
N LEU A 267 -7.69 -69.07 -48.67
CA LEU A 267 -8.58 -70.11 -48.15
C LEU A 267 -8.79 -69.97 -46.64
N ILE A 268 -7.72 -69.72 -45.88
CA ILE A 268 -7.78 -69.51 -44.44
C ILE A 268 -8.59 -68.26 -44.07
N HIS A 269 -8.48 -67.19 -44.86
CA HIS A 269 -9.21 -65.93 -44.60
C HIS A 269 -10.65 -65.91 -45.13
N SER A 270 -10.98 -66.76 -46.12
CA SER A 270 -12.33 -66.86 -46.68
C SER A 270 -13.21 -67.90 -46.00
N ASP A 271 -12.62 -68.93 -45.37
CA ASP A 271 -13.36 -69.99 -44.71
C ASP A 271 -13.91 -69.54 -43.35
N SER A 272 -15.23 -69.67 -43.20
CA SER A 272 -15.98 -69.37 -41.98
C SER A 272 -15.46 -70.12 -40.74
N PHE A 273 -14.90 -71.33 -40.93
CA PHE A 273 -14.42 -72.17 -39.84
C PHE A 273 -13.28 -71.51 -39.05
N PHE A 274 -12.28 -70.95 -39.73
CA PHE A 274 -11.15 -70.30 -39.07
C PHE A 274 -11.56 -68.97 -38.43
N LYS A 275 -12.55 -68.28 -39.01
CA LYS A 275 -13.11 -67.04 -38.45
C LYS A 275 -13.79 -67.28 -37.10
N THR A 276 -14.52 -68.39 -36.96
CA THR A 276 -15.12 -68.83 -35.70
C THR A 276 -14.07 -69.26 -34.68
N TYR A 277 -13.03 -69.98 -35.11
CA TYR A 277 -11.96 -70.44 -34.24
C TYR A 277 -11.15 -69.28 -33.62
N TRP A 278 -10.87 -68.22 -34.39
CA TRP A 278 -10.15 -67.04 -33.88
C TRP A 278 -10.99 -66.19 -32.92
N GLY A 279 -12.32 -66.19 -33.06
CA GLY A 279 -13.24 -65.50 -32.14
C GLY A 279 -13.43 -66.19 -30.79
N LEU A 280 -13.02 -67.45 -30.65
CA LEU A 280 -13.09 -68.23 -29.40
C LEU A 280 -11.83 -68.10 -28.52
N ASN A 281 -10.75 -67.52 -29.05
CA ASN A 281 -9.44 -67.46 -28.40
C ASN A 281 -9.00 -66.03 -28.00
N ASN A 282 -9.92 -65.06 -28.09
CA ASN A 282 -9.86 -63.74 -27.46
C ASN A 282 -10.86 -63.69 -26.31
#